data_AF-A0A2V6J958-F1
#
_entry.id   AF-A0A2V6J958-F1
#
_cell.length_a   1.000
_cell.length_b   1.000
_cell.length_c   1.000
_cell.angle_alpha   90.00
_cell.angle_beta   90.00
_cell.angle_gamma   90.00
#
_symmetry.space_group_name_H-M   'P 1'
#
loop_
_entity.id
_entity.type
_entity.pdbx_description
1 polymer ?
#
loop_
_entity_poly.entity_id
_entity_poly.type
_entity_poly.pdbx_seq_one_letter_code
_entity_poly.pdbx_strand_id
1 'polypeptide(L)'
;FWVAHDSQVSSPASTEVWSEYAKLPAQLSNRRLETAATRLFGNDSRRPEFLKTVAHQQGLLQIYEDFCMQDNSDCAQCPFPEQMRKWS
;
A
#
# COMPACT_ATOMS: atom_id res chain seq x y z
N PHE A 1 -9.79 -12.21 25.82
CA PHE A 1 -9.21 -11.00 26.43
C PHE A 1 -8.62 -10.12 25.34
N TRP A 2 -9.46 -9.44 24.57
CA TRP A 2 -9.04 -8.34 23.70
C TRP A 2 -9.53 -7.07 24.37
N VAL A 3 -8.61 -6.30 24.94
CA VAL A 3 -8.89 -4.92 25.32
C VAL A 3 -9.01 -4.17 24.00
N ALA A 4 -10.25 -3.82 23.65
CA ALA A 4 -10.50 -2.78 22.67
C ALA A 4 -9.73 -1.54 23.15
N HIS A 5 -8.61 -1.22 22.51
CA HIS A 5 -7.96 0.04 22.77
C HIS A 5 -8.86 1.12 22.21
N ASP A 6 -9.47 1.84 23.14
CA ASP A 6 -10.29 3.00 22.93
C ASP A 6 -9.70 3.93 21.87
N SER A 7 -10.59 4.33 20.97
CA SER A 7 -10.61 5.58 20.23
C SER A 7 -9.81 6.69 20.92
N GLN A 8 -8.53 6.84 20.59
CA GLN A 8 -7.77 8.02 20.96
C GLN A 8 -7.95 9.07 19.89
N VAL A 9 -8.65 10.14 20.29
CA VAL A 9 -8.67 11.45 19.64
C VAL A 9 -7.31 11.75 19.02
N SER A 10 -7.28 11.98 17.71
CA SER A 10 -6.07 12.34 16.96
C SER A 10 -5.45 13.61 17.55
N SER A 11 -4.44 13.46 18.41
CA SER A 11 -3.61 14.57 18.85
C SER A 11 -2.90 15.18 17.63
N PRO A 12 -2.72 16.51 17.52
CA PRO A 12 -2.04 17.15 16.38
C PRO A 12 -0.64 16.57 16.10
N ALA A 13 0.02 16.01 17.12
CA ALA A 13 1.28 15.28 16.97
C ALA A 13 1.19 14.06 16.03
N SER A 14 0.04 13.39 15.94
CA SER A 14 -0.15 12.23 15.06
C SER A 14 -0.12 12.60 13.57
N THR A 15 -0.67 13.77 13.21
CA THR A 15 -0.66 14.27 11.84
C THR A 15 0.74 14.70 11.42
N GLU A 16 1.50 15.31 12.32
CA GLU A 16 2.90 15.69 12.09
C GLU A 16 3.78 14.45 11.84
N VAL A 17 3.64 13.40 12.67
CA VAL A 17 4.34 12.13 12.51
C VAL A 17 4.02 11.46 11.16
N TRP A 18 2.75 11.46 10.73
CA TRP A 18 2.38 10.92 9.42
C TRP A 18 3.05 11.66 8.27
N SER A 19 3.09 12.99 8.33
CA SER A 19 3.66 13.82 7.26
C SER A 19 5.15 13.56 7.06
N GLU A 20 5.89 13.27 8.14
CA GLU A 20 7.30 12.91 8.08
C GLU A 20 7.49 11.46 7.63
N TYR A 21 6.69 10.53 8.16
CA TYR A 21 6.70 9.14 7.74
C TYR A 21 6.47 8.98 6.22
N ALA A 22 5.50 9.72 5.67
CA ALA A 22 5.14 9.66 4.25
C ALA A 22 6.30 10.04 3.31
N LYS A 23 7.25 10.84 3.79
CA LYS A 23 8.41 11.33 3.02
C LYS A 23 9.65 10.45 3.17
N LEU A 24 9.67 9.49 4.12
CA LEU A 24 10.84 8.67 4.38
C LEU A 24 11.26 7.91 3.12
N PRO A 25 12.52 8.06 2.64
CA PRO A 25 12.96 7.39 1.43
C PRO A 25 13.03 5.88 1.64
N ALA A 26 12.58 5.12 0.66
CA ALA A 26 12.76 3.68 0.65
C ALA A 26 14.20 3.34 0.27
N GLN A 27 14.90 2.59 1.10
CA GLN A 27 16.28 2.12 0.83
C GLN A 27 16.35 0.65 0.46
N LEU A 28 15.34 -0.13 0.86
CA LEU A 28 15.32 -1.57 0.67
C LEU A 28 14.16 -1.95 -0.24
N SER A 29 14.36 -3.04 -0.98
CA SER A 29 13.30 -3.74 -1.70
C SER A 29 13.33 -5.22 -1.31
N ASN A 30 12.25 -5.92 -1.62
CA ASN A 30 12.15 -7.36 -1.44
C ASN A 30 11.32 -7.99 -2.57
N ARG A 31 11.37 -9.32 -2.67
CA ARG A 31 10.70 -10.05 -3.76
C ARG A 31 9.18 -9.84 -3.80
N ARG A 32 8.52 -9.72 -2.64
CA ARG A 32 7.07 -9.45 -2.57
C ARG A 32 6.75 -8.07 -3.16
N LEU A 33 7.53 -7.05 -2.79
CA LEU A 33 7.37 -5.70 -3.31
C LEU A 33 7.59 -5.64 -4.83
N GLU A 34 8.66 -6.27 -5.34
CA GLU A 34 8.93 -6.32 -6.79
C GLU A 34 7.81 -7.03 -7.56
N THR A 35 7.26 -8.11 -6.98
CA THR A 35 6.13 -8.85 -7.55
C THR A 35 4.87 -7.98 -7.58
N ALA A 36 4.55 -7.32 -6.46
CA ALA A 36 3.42 -6.42 -6.34
C ALA A 36 3.51 -5.26 -7.35
N ALA A 37 4.67 -4.61 -7.43
CA ALA A 37 4.93 -3.51 -8.36
C ALA A 37 4.80 -3.95 -9.81
N THR A 38 5.30 -5.15 -10.15
CA THR A 38 5.19 -5.70 -11.50
C THR A 38 3.74 -6.03 -11.85
N ARG A 39 2.97 -6.61 -10.92
CA ARG A 39 1.57 -6.99 -11.16
C ARG A 39 0.65 -5.76 -11.28
N LEU A 40 0.85 -4.74 -10.44
CA LEU A 40 -0.03 -3.57 -10.41
C LEU A 40 0.34 -2.50 -11.43
N PHE A 41 1.62 -2.33 -11.74
CA PHE A 41 2.08 -1.26 -12.64
C PHE A 41 2.68 -1.77 -13.96
N GLY A 42 3.05 -3.04 -14.07
CA GLY A 42 3.67 -3.59 -15.27
C GLY A 42 4.89 -2.77 -15.72
N ASN A 43 4.83 -2.27 -16.96
CA ASN A 43 5.83 -1.41 -17.60
C ASN A 43 5.47 0.09 -17.55
N ASP A 44 4.52 0.52 -16.72
CA ASP A 44 4.17 1.94 -16.57
C ASP A 44 5.41 2.74 -16.14
N SER A 45 5.71 3.82 -16.88
CA SER A 45 6.88 4.66 -16.64
C SER A 45 6.86 5.37 -15.29
N ARG A 46 5.68 5.50 -14.66
CA ARG A 46 5.50 6.09 -13.34
C ARG A 46 5.74 5.10 -12.20
N ARG A 47 5.88 3.80 -12.48
CA ARG A 47 6.14 2.77 -11.46
C ARG A 47 7.25 3.15 -10.47
N PRO A 48 8.40 3.70 -10.88
CA PRO A 48 9.45 4.09 -9.94
C PRO A 48 9.00 5.16 -8.94
N GLU A 49 8.06 6.04 -9.31
CA GLU A 49 7.56 7.12 -8.44
C GLU A 49 6.79 6.56 -7.24
N PHE A 50 6.03 5.49 -7.47
CA PHE A 50 5.28 4.77 -6.43
C PHE A 50 6.14 3.80 -5.60
N LEU A 51 7.46 3.85 -5.72
CA LEU A 51 8.39 3.03 -4.92
C LEU A 51 9.42 3.86 -4.16
N LYS A 52 9.39 5.20 -4.29
CA LYS A 52 10.40 6.11 -3.73
C LYS A 52 10.40 6.20 -2.20
N THR A 53 9.25 5.98 -1.56
CA THR A 53 9.09 6.16 -0.10
C THR A 53 8.65 4.88 0.58
N VAL A 54 8.99 4.76 1.86
CA VAL A 54 8.56 3.64 2.71
C VAL A 54 7.03 3.53 2.72
N ALA A 55 6.34 4.67 2.84
CA ALA A 55 4.88 4.71 2.84
C ALA A 55 4.29 4.15 1.54
N HIS A 56 4.86 4.49 0.37
CA HIS A 56 4.39 3.90 -0.89
C HIS A 56 4.64 2.40 -0.96
N GLN A 57 5.82 1.92 -0.52
CA GLN A 57 6.11 0.48 -0.49
C GLN A 57 5.15 -0.27 0.43
N GLN A 58 4.84 0.28 1.61
CA GLN A 58 3.90 -0.33 2.55
C GLN A 58 2.47 -0.35 2.01
N GLY A 59 2.01 0.76 1.41
CA GLY A 59 0.69 0.81 0.78
C GLY A 59 0.56 -0.18 -0.38
N LEU A 60 1.61 -0.33 -1.19
CA LEU A 60 1.64 -1.29 -2.29
C LEU A 60 1.55 -2.74 -1.78
N LEU A 61 2.31 -3.08 -0.74
CA LEU A 61 2.24 -4.39 -0.11
C LEU A 61 0.86 -4.65 0.49
N GLN A 62 0.23 -3.65 1.12
CA GLN A 62 -1.11 -3.78 1.66
C GLN A 62 -2.14 -4.14 0.57
N ILE A 63 -2.15 -3.40 -0.55
CA ILE A 63 -3.03 -3.69 -1.70
C ILE A 63 -2.75 -5.10 -2.23
N TYR A 64 -1.48 -5.47 -2.35
CA TYR A 64 -1.09 -6.78 -2.85
C TYR A 64 -1.59 -7.92 -1.95
N GLU A 65 -1.44 -7.79 -0.63
CA GLU A 65 -1.91 -8.79 0.33
C GLU A 65 -3.44 -8.88 0.36
N ASP A 66 -4.13 -7.73 0.38
CA ASP A 66 -5.60 -7.70 0.51
C ASP A 66 -6.33 -8.21 -0.74
N PHE A 67 -5.77 -7.98 -1.93
CA PHE A 67 -6.46 -8.27 -3.18
C PHE A 67 -5.81 -9.38 -4.01
N CYS A 68 -4.49 -9.35 -4.18
CA CYS A 68 -3.81 -10.23 -5.14
C CYS A 68 -3.28 -11.52 -4.52
N MET A 69 -3.06 -11.58 -3.21
CA MET A 69 -2.66 -12.80 -2.50
C MET A 69 -3.84 -13.60 -1.95
N GLN A 70 -4.97 -12.93 -1.65
CA GLN A 70 -6.18 -13.61 -1.18
C GLN A 70 -6.93 -14.34 -2.30
N ASP A 71 -6.75 -13.92 -3.55
CA ASP A 71 -7.34 -14.57 -4.72
C ASP A 71 -6.25 -15.33 -5.51
N ASN A 72 -6.44 -16.64 -5.68
CA ASN A 72 -5.52 -17.52 -6.43
C ASN A 72 -5.51 -17.23 -7.95
N SER A 73 -6.23 -16.20 -8.41
CA SER A 73 -6.30 -15.81 -9.82
C SER A 73 -5.05 -15.07 -10.35
N ASP A 74 -4.01 -14.86 -9.53
CA ASP A 74 -2.82 -14.07 -9.91
C ASP A 74 -3.19 -12.67 -10.41
N CYS A 75 -4.10 -12.00 -9.70
CA CYS A 75 -4.73 -10.73 -10.05
C CYS A 75 -5.61 -10.76 -11.33
N ALA A 76 -5.80 -11.89 -12.01
CA ALA A 76 -6.59 -11.95 -13.25
C ALA A 76 -8.06 -11.57 -13.03
N GLN A 77 -8.61 -11.85 -11.84
CA GLN A 77 -9.97 -11.48 -11.43
C GLN A 77 -9.97 -10.57 -10.19
N CYS A 78 -8.88 -9.81 -10.02
CA CYS A 78 -8.71 -8.91 -8.87
C CYS A 78 -9.88 -7.90 -8.79
N PRO A 79 -10.60 -7.80 -7.66
CA PRO A 79 -11.73 -6.89 -7.54
C PRO A 79 -11.30 -5.44 -7.26
N PHE A 80 -10.00 -5.19 -7.02
CA PHE A 80 -9.47 -3.88 -6.66
C PHE A 80 -9.81 -2.76 -7.69
N PRO A 81 -9.60 -2.94 -9.01
CA PRO A 81 -9.86 -1.86 -9.97
C PRO A 81 -11.32 -1.43 -10.02
N GLU A 82 -12.24 -2.38 -9.93
CA GLU A 82 -13.69 -2.09 -9.92
C GLU A 82 -14.13 -1.41 -8.63
N GLN A 83 -13.51 -1.76 -7.49
CA GLN A 83 -13.75 -1.05 -6.24
C GLN A 83 -13.25 0.39 -6.30
N MET A 84 -12.05 0.64 -6.84
CA MET A 84 -11.51 1.99 -6.97
C MET A 84 -12.35 2.91 -7.88
N ARG A 85 -12.99 2.35 -8.92
CA ARG A 85 -13.95 3.09 -9.77
C ARG A 85 -15.16 3.64 -9.02
N LYS A 86 -15.51 3.11 -7.84
CA LYS A 86 -16.63 3.61 -7.02
C LYS A 86 -16.24 4.83 -6.18
N TRP A 87 -14.95 5.14 -6.09
CA TRP A 87 -14.37 6.19 -5.24
C TRP A 87 -13.77 7.35 -6.05
N SER A 88 -14.02 7.38 -7.37
CA SER A 88 -13.58 8.44 -8.28
C SER A 88 -14.58 9.59 -8.35
#